data_AF-A0A971H429-F1
#
_entry.id   AF-A0A971H429-F1
#
_cell.length_a   1.000
_cell.length_b   1.000
_cell.length_c   1.000
_cell.angle_alpha   90.00
_cell.angle_beta   90.00
_cell.angle_gamma   90.00
#
_symmetry.space_group_name_H-M   'P 1'
#
loop_
_entity.id
_entity.type
_entity.pdbx_description
1 polymer ?
#
loop_
_entity_poly.entity_id
_entity_poly.type
_entity_poly.pdbx_seq_one_letter_code
_entity_poly.pdbx_strand_id
1 'polypeptide(L)'
;MKRKSYAIKNILRFKITSLTIITFIFLLVAASTSYSEVRFDPQKVYGPRIDKLCMVIIRNSDAQILAAQKGDIDIMGDMALPSDIDRLSRDSRLTMSLARGFHAFFLLLNNKAAPWDDKYVRQAAAQAIDRNNIVRTIYSGYCEPINTWLPPVSPWALPESGKVIFDRKAARAKLKSRGYSWNLAGTLVTPKGKVVPKLKLLTPLARVAPTTAELAEQIADSLHAVGFPVEVEPMDFSAMISKLDRKDYSLAVLAWGMGRNPDSLYSFYHSDMDVEGGYNVTGAKDKELDETLHRLRFAKDKAEAEKASIKAQHLLTDVVPSVPIYSRFSVAAVSRKWKNVLTTDKITADNMWTLMMAEPVDGKMRTLNMVLAEEPRNMNPFVASSAYSWQVLGMIYEGMIGSDPFTLEDMPALAESWSVKTSGSGEATHTELLFKMKQGLKWNDGSSLTAYDIKATIDFLKKNKVPRFFDSVKDVKSVEAFDDGRLIVRMNNISYWHLNNVGSLPCLPKNIIDKIKDWQNWNPLDKTGKSGPYGLIGSGPFMLETYKPGEYVMMNKNVHYRMLSNPKRNTK
;
A
#
# COMPACT_ATOMS: atom_id res chain seq x y z
N MET A 1 -54.94 -2.88 14.12
CA MET A 1 -54.50 -2.55 12.75
C MET A 1 -53.63 -1.26 12.63
N LYS A 2 -53.07 -0.70 13.71
CA LYS A 2 -52.26 0.55 13.65
C LYS A 2 -50.76 0.42 13.99
N ARG A 3 -50.22 -0.79 14.23
CA ARG A 3 -48.78 -1.00 14.53
C ARG A 3 -47.92 -1.48 13.35
N LYS A 4 -48.50 -1.89 12.21
CA LYS A 4 -47.74 -2.31 11.01
C LYS A 4 -47.36 -1.17 10.05
N SER A 5 -47.96 0.02 10.18
CA SER A 5 -47.71 1.15 9.26
C SER A 5 -46.45 1.97 9.59
N TYR A 6 -45.99 1.96 10.85
CA TYR A 6 -44.81 2.73 11.28
C TYR A 6 -43.48 2.05 10.90
N ALA A 7 -43.43 0.71 10.93
CA ALA A 7 -42.26 -0.06 10.53
C ALA A 7 -41.98 0.03 9.02
N ILE A 8 -43.03 0.07 8.19
CA ILE A 8 -42.91 0.16 6.72
C ILE A 8 -42.41 1.54 6.27
N LYS A 9 -42.80 2.63 6.97
CA LYS A 9 -42.31 3.99 6.67
C LYS A 9 -40.82 4.20 7.02
N ASN A 10 -40.31 3.55 8.07
CA ASN A 10 -38.88 3.62 8.42
C ASN A 10 -38.01 2.76 7.48
N ILE A 11 -38.52 1.61 7.01
CA ILE A 11 -37.83 0.78 6.01
C ILE A 11 -37.78 1.46 4.63
N LEU A 12 -38.84 2.19 4.23
CA LEU A 12 -38.84 2.97 2.99
C LEU A 12 -37.91 4.19 3.06
N ARG A 13 -37.87 4.90 4.20
CA ARG A 13 -36.92 6.03 4.38
C ARG A 13 -35.47 5.56 4.33
N PHE A 14 -35.13 4.43 4.95
CA PHE A 14 -33.77 3.89 4.92
C PHE A 14 -33.32 3.46 3.51
N LYS A 15 -34.22 2.86 2.72
CA LYS A 15 -33.94 2.49 1.32
C LYS A 15 -33.75 3.71 0.41
N ILE A 16 -34.48 4.81 0.64
CA ILE A 16 -34.37 6.02 -0.19
C ILE A 16 -33.07 6.77 0.12
N THR A 17 -32.62 6.85 1.39
CA THR A 17 -31.35 7.50 1.72
C THR A 17 -30.13 6.74 1.18
N SER A 18 -30.12 5.40 1.26
CA SER A 18 -29.05 4.58 0.67
C SER A 18 -29.03 4.63 -0.87
N LEU A 19 -30.19 4.71 -1.54
CA LEU A 19 -30.22 4.89 -3.00
C LEU A 19 -29.69 6.27 -3.42
N THR A 20 -29.94 7.31 -2.62
CA THR A 20 -29.49 8.68 -2.92
C THR A 20 -27.97 8.80 -2.84
N ILE A 21 -27.32 8.11 -1.89
CA ILE A 21 -25.85 8.06 -1.78
C ILE A 21 -25.23 7.30 -2.95
N ILE A 22 -25.83 6.17 -3.37
CA ILE A 22 -25.35 5.36 -4.51
C ILE A 22 -25.47 6.14 -5.83
N THR A 23 -26.54 6.93 -5.99
CA THR A 23 -26.76 7.73 -7.21
C THR A 23 -25.82 8.94 -7.27
N PHE A 24 -25.44 9.51 -6.13
CA PHE A 24 -24.43 10.57 -6.06
C PHE A 24 -23.01 10.07 -6.42
N ILE A 25 -22.69 8.81 -6.08
CA ILE A 25 -21.41 8.16 -6.43
C ILE A 25 -21.26 7.95 -7.94
N PHE A 26 -22.35 7.65 -8.65
CA PHE A 26 -22.34 7.48 -10.12
C PHE A 26 -22.39 8.81 -10.88
N LEU A 27 -23.05 9.84 -10.34
CA LEU A 27 -23.15 11.16 -10.98
C LEU A 27 -21.87 11.99 -10.92
N LEU A 28 -21.00 11.75 -9.94
CA LEU A 28 -19.65 12.35 -9.91
C LEU A 28 -18.72 11.80 -11.01
N VAL A 29 -19.04 10.65 -11.61
CA VAL A 29 -18.22 10.03 -12.67
C VAL A 29 -18.62 10.52 -14.08
N ALA A 30 -19.80 11.12 -14.25
CA ALA A 30 -20.35 11.44 -15.57
C ALA A 30 -20.33 12.93 -15.98
N ALA A 31 -19.75 13.82 -15.17
CA ALA A 31 -19.65 15.26 -15.48
C ALA A 31 -18.20 15.71 -15.66
N SER A 32 -17.49 15.16 -16.65
CA SER A 32 -16.23 15.72 -17.17
C SER A 32 -16.51 16.60 -18.41
N THR A 33 -17.31 17.65 -18.23
CA THR A 33 -17.36 18.76 -19.18
C THR A 33 -16.26 19.76 -18.83
N SER A 34 -15.16 19.67 -19.59
CA SER A 34 -14.20 20.74 -19.93
C SER A 34 -14.27 22.02 -19.08
N TYR A 35 -13.76 21.95 -17.85
CA TYR A 35 -13.05 23.06 -17.23
C TYR A 35 -11.57 22.85 -17.50
N SER A 36 -10.88 23.84 -18.06
CA SER A 36 -9.42 23.87 -18.01
C SER A 36 -9.01 24.08 -16.55
N GLU A 37 -9.02 23.02 -15.75
CA GLU A 37 -8.49 23.06 -14.40
C GLU A 37 -7.01 23.43 -14.49
N VAL A 38 -6.60 24.45 -13.74
CA VAL A 38 -5.18 24.71 -13.49
C VAL A 38 -4.64 23.45 -12.80
N ARG A 39 -3.99 22.58 -13.58
CA ARG A 39 -3.44 21.32 -13.07
C ARG A 39 -2.50 21.64 -11.91
N PHE A 40 -2.76 21.06 -10.75
CA PHE A 40 -1.85 21.09 -9.61
C PHE A 40 -0.45 20.68 -10.08
N ASP A 41 0.56 21.49 -9.78
CA ASP A 41 1.94 21.22 -10.14
C ASP A 41 2.73 20.92 -8.85
N PRO A 42 3.00 19.64 -8.55
CA PRO A 42 3.71 19.25 -7.34
C PRO A 42 5.09 19.90 -7.21
N GLN A 43 5.75 20.26 -8.32
CA GLN A 43 7.07 20.90 -8.30
C GLN A 43 7.00 22.39 -7.91
N LYS A 44 5.80 23.00 -7.94
CA LYS A 44 5.55 24.37 -7.47
C LYS A 44 5.11 24.42 -6.01
N VAL A 45 5.06 23.28 -5.32
CA VAL A 45 4.78 23.24 -3.89
C VAL A 45 6.06 23.58 -3.12
N TYR A 46 5.94 24.60 -2.26
CA TYR A 46 6.97 25.00 -1.31
C TYR A 46 6.36 25.00 0.08
N GLY A 47 7.13 24.59 1.08
CA GLY A 47 6.68 24.40 2.46
C GLY A 47 7.65 23.53 3.25
N PRO A 48 7.38 23.14 4.50
CA PRO A 48 6.05 23.22 5.13
C PRO A 48 5.58 24.64 5.41
N ARG A 49 4.29 24.87 5.18
CA ARG A 49 3.61 26.11 5.62
C ARG A 49 3.23 26.08 7.10
N ILE A 50 3.16 24.89 7.69
CA ILE A 50 2.99 24.72 9.14
C ILE A 50 4.35 24.81 9.85
N ASP A 51 4.37 25.41 11.04
CA ASP A 51 5.60 25.52 11.83
C ASP A 51 5.89 24.28 12.67
N LYS A 52 4.83 23.64 13.21
CA LYS A 52 4.92 22.47 14.06
C LYS A 52 3.93 21.39 13.67
N LEU A 53 4.42 20.16 13.64
CA LEU A 53 3.63 18.93 13.49
C LEU A 53 3.74 18.12 14.78
N CYS A 54 2.61 17.82 15.41
CA CYS A 54 2.54 16.92 16.55
C CYS A 54 1.87 15.62 16.11
N MET A 55 2.64 14.54 16.10
CA MET A 55 2.13 13.19 15.85
C MET A 55 1.73 12.58 17.19
N VAL A 56 0.44 12.65 17.53
CA VAL A 56 -0.12 12.25 18.83
C VAL A 56 -0.33 10.73 18.85
N ILE A 57 0.26 10.06 19.82
CA ILE A 57 0.21 8.59 19.94
C ILE A 57 -1.10 8.20 20.63
N ILE A 58 -2.02 7.60 19.87
CA ILE A 58 -3.30 7.13 20.40
C ILE A 58 -3.55 5.74 19.83
N ARG A 59 -3.43 4.69 20.64
CA ARG A 59 -3.56 3.29 20.18
C ARG A 59 -5.00 2.81 20.04
N ASN A 60 -5.89 3.28 20.91
CA ASN A 60 -7.28 2.85 20.92
C ASN A 60 -8.10 3.67 19.91
N SER A 61 -8.81 2.99 19.01
CA SER A 61 -9.57 3.66 17.94
C SER A 61 -10.70 4.55 18.47
N ASP A 62 -11.47 4.11 19.48
CA ASP A 62 -12.51 4.95 20.10
C ASP A 62 -11.93 6.24 20.71
N ALA A 63 -10.74 6.16 21.32
CA ALA A 63 -10.04 7.32 21.83
C ALA A 63 -9.59 8.28 20.72
N GLN A 64 -9.14 7.76 19.56
CA GLN A 64 -8.83 8.58 18.39
C GLN A 64 -10.08 9.33 17.90
N ILE A 65 -11.21 8.62 17.77
CA ILE A 65 -12.50 9.19 17.37
C ILE A 65 -12.94 10.28 18.34
N LEU A 66 -12.87 10.02 19.65
CA LEU A 66 -13.23 11.01 20.68
C LEU A 66 -12.31 12.24 20.64
N ALA A 67 -11.01 12.06 20.42
CA ALA A 67 -10.05 13.17 20.31
C ALA A 67 -10.33 14.03 19.06
N ALA A 68 -10.65 13.41 17.93
CA ALA A 68 -11.09 14.12 16.72
C ALA A 68 -12.40 14.89 16.97
N GLN A 69 -13.38 14.29 17.66
CA GLN A 69 -14.63 14.96 18.05
C GLN A 69 -14.43 16.03 19.14
N LYS A 70 -13.36 16.02 19.92
CA LYS A 70 -13.04 17.15 20.81
C LYS A 70 -12.34 18.28 20.06
N GLY A 71 -11.78 17.97 18.89
CA GLY A 71 -10.96 18.88 18.10
C GLY A 71 -9.52 18.96 18.58
N ASP A 72 -9.08 17.95 19.33
CA ASP A 72 -7.70 17.75 19.80
C ASP A 72 -6.80 17.20 18.69
N ILE A 73 -7.40 16.51 17.71
CA ILE A 73 -6.77 15.99 16.50
C ILE A 73 -7.27 16.77 15.28
N ASP A 74 -6.35 17.15 14.41
CA ASP A 74 -6.63 17.81 13.14
C ASP A 74 -6.66 16.86 11.95
N ILE A 75 -5.84 15.80 11.96
CA ILE A 75 -5.83 14.77 10.91
C ILE A 75 -5.84 13.39 11.56
N MET A 76 -6.84 12.59 11.21
CA MET A 76 -6.97 11.18 11.60
C MET A 76 -7.04 10.33 10.33
N GLY A 77 -6.01 9.52 10.08
CA GLY A 77 -5.92 8.61 8.93
C GLY A 77 -6.37 7.18 9.21
N ASP A 78 -6.31 6.33 8.17
CA ASP A 78 -6.58 4.88 8.19
C ASP A 78 -7.84 4.43 8.96
N MET A 79 -8.96 5.11 8.72
CA MET A 79 -10.23 4.73 9.36
C MET A 79 -10.77 3.40 8.83
N ALA A 80 -10.62 2.37 9.68
CA ALA A 80 -11.21 1.02 9.71
C ALA A 80 -12.69 0.88 9.33
N LEU A 81 -13.49 1.36 10.28
CA LEU A 81 -14.80 0.82 10.55
C LEU A 81 -15.87 1.72 9.94
N PRO A 82 -16.83 1.16 9.18
CA PRO A 82 -17.94 1.93 8.63
C PRO A 82 -18.70 2.76 9.68
N SER A 83 -18.89 2.21 10.89
CA SER A 83 -19.56 2.91 12.00
C SER A 83 -18.83 4.18 12.44
N ASP A 84 -17.50 4.17 12.43
CA ASP A 84 -16.67 5.28 12.85
C ASP A 84 -16.61 6.36 11.76
N ILE A 85 -16.55 5.93 10.49
CA ILE A 85 -16.64 6.82 9.34
C ILE A 85 -18.00 7.53 9.33
N ASP A 86 -19.09 6.79 9.53
CA ASP A 86 -20.44 7.33 9.67
C ASP A 86 -20.58 8.29 10.85
N ARG A 87 -19.92 7.99 11.97
CA ARG A 87 -19.93 8.84 13.16
C ARG A 87 -19.21 10.16 12.93
N LEU A 88 -18.00 10.15 12.36
CA LEU A 88 -17.24 11.37 12.10
C LEU A 88 -17.76 12.18 10.91
N SER A 89 -18.37 11.54 9.90
CA SER A 89 -18.95 12.26 8.75
C SER A 89 -20.11 13.19 9.13
N ARG A 90 -20.77 12.95 10.27
CA ARG A 90 -21.83 13.79 10.82
C ARG A 90 -21.28 15.00 11.61
N ASP A 91 -19.98 15.05 11.88
CA ASP A 91 -19.36 16.17 12.58
C ASP A 91 -19.09 17.33 11.62
N SER A 92 -19.83 18.43 11.79
CA SER A 92 -19.70 19.63 10.95
C SER A 92 -18.30 20.28 10.98
N ARG A 93 -17.46 19.95 11.96
CA ARG A 93 -16.07 20.46 12.06
C ARG A 93 -15.08 19.65 11.23
N LEU A 94 -15.48 18.48 10.74
CA LEU A 94 -14.62 17.58 10.00
C LEU A 94 -15.02 17.53 8.52
N THR A 95 -14.05 17.17 7.69
CA THR A 95 -14.24 16.78 6.30
C THR A 95 -13.69 15.36 6.16
N MET A 96 -14.45 14.49 5.53
CA MET A 96 -13.98 13.15 5.21
C MET A 96 -13.23 13.17 3.88
N SER A 97 -12.08 12.51 3.85
CA SER A 97 -11.24 12.31 2.66
C SER A 97 -11.18 10.81 2.38
N LEU A 98 -11.53 10.42 1.15
CA LEU A 98 -11.54 9.03 0.72
C LEU A 98 -10.66 8.89 -0.53
N ALA A 99 -9.85 7.84 -0.56
CA ALA A 99 -9.04 7.48 -1.72
C ALA A 99 -8.97 5.96 -1.87
N ARG A 100 -8.76 5.46 -3.09
CA ARG A 100 -8.51 4.03 -3.30
C ARG A 100 -7.19 3.65 -2.63
N GLY A 101 -7.20 2.60 -1.82
CA GLY A 101 -6.04 2.17 -1.06
C GLY A 101 -5.20 1.11 -1.78
N PHE A 102 -3.90 1.08 -1.49
CA PHE A 102 -3.00 0.01 -1.91
C PHE A 102 -3.14 -1.21 -0.99
N HIS A 103 -4.32 -1.81 -0.99
CA HIS A 103 -4.64 -2.99 -0.19
C HIS A 103 -5.52 -3.94 -0.99
N ALA A 104 -5.20 -5.23 -0.97
CA ALA A 104 -5.99 -6.25 -1.67
C ALA A 104 -6.20 -7.48 -0.79
N PHE A 105 -7.41 -8.01 -0.85
CA PHE A 105 -7.84 -9.17 -0.08
C PHE A 105 -8.07 -10.36 -1.01
N PHE A 106 -7.54 -11.53 -0.63
CA PHE A 106 -7.57 -12.74 -1.46
C PHE A 106 -8.06 -13.95 -0.67
N LEU A 107 -8.77 -14.84 -1.36
CA LEU A 107 -8.90 -16.24 -0.99
C LEU A 107 -7.73 -16.99 -1.63
N LEU A 108 -6.91 -17.64 -0.80
CA LEU A 108 -5.82 -18.51 -1.22
C LEU A 108 -6.34 -19.93 -1.36
N LEU A 109 -5.90 -20.60 -2.41
CA LEU A 109 -6.15 -22.03 -2.63
C LEU A 109 -4.79 -22.72 -2.78
N ASN A 110 -4.63 -23.88 -2.16
CA ASN A 110 -3.39 -24.63 -2.24
C ASN A 110 -3.27 -25.35 -3.60
N ASN A 111 -2.59 -24.73 -4.57
CA ASN A 111 -2.49 -25.22 -5.95
C ASN A 111 -1.72 -26.55 -6.07
N LYS A 112 -1.13 -27.06 -4.99
CA LYS A 112 -0.41 -28.34 -4.95
C LYS A 112 -1.27 -29.52 -4.50
N ALA A 113 -2.51 -29.26 -4.04
CA ALA A 113 -3.36 -30.28 -3.44
C ALA A 113 -4.76 -30.28 -4.05
N ALA A 114 -5.30 -31.48 -4.27
CA ALA A 114 -6.66 -31.65 -4.73
C ALA A 114 -7.68 -31.06 -3.74
N PRO A 115 -8.79 -30.46 -4.23
CA PRO A 115 -9.16 -30.33 -5.64
C PRO A 115 -8.61 -29.05 -6.32
N TRP A 116 -7.75 -28.30 -5.63
CA TRP A 116 -7.28 -26.99 -6.06
C TRP A 116 -6.08 -27.06 -7.02
N ASP A 117 -5.52 -28.23 -7.27
CA ASP A 117 -4.51 -28.48 -8.30
C ASP A 117 -5.05 -28.30 -9.73
N ASP A 118 -6.37 -28.44 -9.94
CA ASP A 118 -7.03 -28.17 -11.22
C ASP A 118 -7.46 -26.69 -11.36
N LYS A 119 -6.88 -25.96 -12.32
CA LYS A 119 -7.21 -24.56 -12.60
C LYS A 119 -8.69 -24.33 -12.93
N TYR A 120 -9.36 -25.28 -13.56
CA TYR A 120 -10.79 -25.15 -13.89
C TYR A 120 -11.67 -25.24 -12.64
N VAL A 121 -11.23 -25.99 -11.62
CA VAL A 121 -11.88 -26.03 -10.31
C VAL A 121 -11.69 -24.69 -9.59
N ARG A 122 -10.48 -24.11 -9.64
CA ARG A 122 -10.21 -22.76 -9.08
C ARG A 122 -11.03 -21.67 -9.77
N GLN A 123 -11.13 -21.71 -11.11
CA GLN A 123 -12.01 -20.82 -11.88
C GLN A 123 -13.48 -20.96 -11.45
N ALA A 124 -13.98 -22.18 -11.23
CA ALA A 124 -15.34 -22.41 -10.76
C ALA A 124 -15.56 -21.84 -9.34
N ALA A 125 -14.59 -22.00 -8.43
CA ALA A 125 -14.63 -21.40 -7.11
C ALA A 125 -14.66 -19.87 -7.18
N ALA A 126 -13.85 -19.25 -8.04
CA ALA A 126 -13.84 -17.81 -8.26
C ALA A 126 -15.20 -17.26 -8.77
N GLN A 127 -15.87 -18.02 -9.65
CA GLN A 127 -17.21 -17.72 -10.18
C GLN A 127 -18.32 -17.91 -9.15
N ALA A 128 -18.10 -18.73 -8.12
CA ALA A 128 -19.10 -18.98 -7.08
C ALA A 128 -19.19 -17.85 -6.03
N ILE A 129 -18.17 -16.98 -5.95
CA ILE A 129 -18.07 -15.94 -4.92
C ILE A 129 -18.74 -14.64 -5.37
N ASP A 130 -19.78 -14.22 -4.63
CA ASP A 130 -20.48 -12.95 -4.84
C ASP A 130 -19.78 -11.80 -4.11
N ARG A 131 -18.72 -11.28 -4.74
CA ARG A 131 -17.92 -10.15 -4.20
C ARG A 131 -18.75 -8.90 -3.96
N ASN A 132 -19.75 -8.65 -4.82
CA ASN A 132 -20.62 -7.47 -4.69
C ASN A 132 -21.49 -7.58 -3.45
N ASN A 133 -22.04 -8.78 -3.17
CA ASN A 133 -22.78 -9.02 -1.94
C ASN A 133 -21.87 -8.87 -0.72
N ILE A 134 -20.71 -9.52 -0.71
CA ILE A 134 -19.72 -9.44 0.37
C ILE A 134 -19.39 -7.98 0.70
N VAL A 135 -19.00 -7.20 -0.31
CA VAL A 135 -18.65 -5.78 -0.14
C VAL A 135 -19.81 -4.97 0.42
N ARG A 136 -21.03 -5.20 -0.08
CA ARG A 136 -22.22 -4.49 0.36
C ARG A 136 -22.59 -4.83 1.81
N THR A 137 -22.54 -6.10 2.21
CA THR A 137 -23.02 -6.54 3.52
C THR A 137 -22.02 -6.26 4.63
N ILE A 138 -20.72 -6.44 4.39
CA ILE A 138 -19.68 -6.33 5.43
C ILE A 138 -19.14 -4.89 5.51
N TYR A 139 -18.90 -4.25 4.36
CA TYR A 139 -18.12 -3.00 4.32
C TYR A 139 -18.97 -1.75 4.00
N SER A 140 -20.28 -1.89 3.80
CA SER A 140 -21.20 -0.76 3.55
C SER A 140 -20.75 0.18 2.41
N GLY A 141 -19.99 -0.32 1.43
CA GLY A 141 -19.46 0.46 0.30
C GLY A 141 -18.06 1.06 0.48
N TYR A 142 -17.40 0.85 1.62
CA TYR A 142 -16.00 1.30 1.87
C TYR A 142 -14.92 0.37 1.30
N CYS A 143 -15.33 -0.57 0.45
CA CYS A 143 -14.45 -1.42 -0.34
C CYS A 143 -14.94 -1.47 -1.78
N GLU A 144 -14.04 -1.73 -2.73
CA GLU A 144 -14.36 -2.04 -4.12
C GLU A 144 -14.14 -3.54 -4.38
N PRO A 145 -15.09 -4.26 -5.01
CA PRO A 145 -14.88 -5.63 -5.42
C PRO A 145 -13.84 -5.69 -6.54
N ILE A 146 -12.91 -6.66 -6.47
CA ILE A 146 -11.83 -6.80 -7.46
C ILE A 146 -11.75 -8.23 -8.00
N ASN A 147 -11.34 -8.34 -9.26
CA ASN A 147 -11.14 -9.60 -9.98
C ASN A 147 -9.75 -9.70 -10.62
N THR A 148 -8.88 -8.74 -10.30
CA THR A 148 -7.48 -8.68 -10.74
C THR A 148 -6.56 -8.70 -9.53
N TRP A 149 -5.28 -8.98 -9.76
CA TRP A 149 -4.28 -9.17 -8.72
C TRP A 149 -3.55 -7.88 -8.32
N LEU A 150 -3.86 -6.78 -8.98
CA LEU A 150 -3.47 -5.43 -8.59
C LEU A 150 -4.70 -4.63 -8.15
N PRO A 151 -4.59 -3.81 -7.10
CA PRO A 151 -5.69 -2.97 -6.65
C PRO A 151 -5.97 -1.85 -7.68
N PRO A 152 -7.23 -1.37 -7.82
CA PRO A 152 -7.60 -0.37 -8.83
C PRO A 152 -6.87 0.98 -8.74
N VAL A 153 -6.24 1.29 -7.60
CA VAL A 153 -5.38 2.47 -7.45
C VAL A 153 -4.04 2.34 -8.20
N SER A 154 -3.58 1.12 -8.47
CA SER A 154 -2.31 0.90 -9.14
C SER A 154 -2.39 1.43 -10.58
N PRO A 155 -1.39 2.22 -11.04
CA PRO A 155 -1.30 2.65 -12.45
C PRO A 155 -1.18 1.49 -13.45
N TRP A 156 -0.90 0.27 -12.95
CA TRP A 156 -0.69 -0.93 -13.73
C TRP A 156 -1.90 -1.88 -13.70
N ALA A 157 -2.95 -1.54 -12.94
CA ALA A 157 -4.14 -2.38 -12.83
C ALA A 157 -4.93 -2.40 -14.14
N LEU A 158 -5.46 -3.58 -14.49
CA LEU A 158 -6.37 -3.71 -15.61
C LEU A 158 -7.71 -2.99 -15.34
N PRO A 159 -8.29 -2.29 -16.34
CA PRO A 159 -9.54 -1.55 -16.17
C PRO A 159 -10.73 -2.45 -15.83
N GLU A 160 -10.69 -3.72 -16.22
CA GLU A 160 -11.72 -4.72 -15.93
C GLU A 160 -11.69 -5.27 -14.49
N SER A 161 -10.88 -4.73 -13.58
CA SER A 161 -10.81 -5.20 -12.18
C SER A 161 -12.18 -5.34 -11.51
N GLY A 162 -13.10 -4.40 -11.77
CA GLY A 162 -14.47 -4.41 -11.23
C GLY A 162 -15.48 -5.27 -11.99
N LYS A 163 -15.08 -5.97 -13.07
CA LYS A 163 -16.01 -6.74 -13.92
C LYS A 163 -16.60 -7.91 -13.14
N VAL A 164 -17.92 -7.97 -13.05
CA VAL A 164 -18.60 -9.06 -12.35
C VAL A 164 -18.39 -10.40 -13.06
N ILE A 165 -17.83 -11.38 -12.33
CA ILE A 165 -17.66 -12.77 -12.80
C ILE A 165 -18.55 -13.77 -12.05
N PHE A 166 -19.32 -13.31 -11.06
CA PHE A 166 -20.15 -14.17 -10.22
C PHE A 166 -21.26 -14.82 -11.06
N ASP A 167 -21.21 -16.14 -11.17
CA ASP A 167 -22.22 -16.96 -11.83
C ASP A 167 -22.15 -18.41 -11.30
N ARG A 168 -23.04 -18.73 -10.36
CA ARG A 168 -23.14 -20.07 -9.77
C ARG A 168 -23.50 -21.15 -10.80
N LYS A 169 -24.28 -20.80 -11.83
CA LYS A 169 -24.68 -21.76 -12.87
C LYS A 169 -23.48 -22.10 -13.74
N ALA A 170 -22.72 -21.09 -14.17
CA ALA A 170 -21.47 -21.29 -14.90
C ALA A 170 -20.43 -22.06 -14.06
N ALA A 171 -20.29 -21.75 -12.77
CA ALA A 171 -19.42 -22.49 -11.85
C ALA A 171 -19.76 -23.98 -11.81
N ARG A 172 -21.05 -24.32 -11.62
CA ARG A 172 -21.51 -25.72 -11.62
C ARG A 172 -21.33 -26.39 -13.00
N ALA A 173 -21.59 -25.67 -14.09
CA ALA A 173 -21.37 -26.20 -15.44
C ALA A 173 -19.89 -26.52 -15.70
N LYS A 174 -18.98 -25.65 -15.24
CA LYS A 174 -17.52 -25.84 -15.33
C LYS A 174 -17.07 -27.05 -14.49
N LEU A 175 -17.61 -27.23 -13.29
CA LEU A 175 -17.33 -28.44 -12.49
C LEU A 175 -17.81 -29.71 -13.19
N LYS A 176 -19.01 -29.69 -13.78
CA LYS A 176 -19.55 -30.82 -14.58
C LYS A 176 -18.66 -31.17 -15.76
N SER A 177 -18.17 -30.18 -16.51
CA SER A 177 -17.28 -30.45 -17.67
C SER A 177 -15.93 -31.05 -17.26
N ARG A 178 -15.56 -30.94 -15.99
CA ARG A 178 -14.39 -31.62 -15.40
C ARG A 178 -14.71 -33.00 -14.82
N GLY A 179 -15.94 -33.48 -14.96
CA GLY A 179 -16.40 -34.78 -14.48
C GLY A 179 -16.89 -34.81 -13.04
N TYR A 180 -17.01 -33.64 -12.38
CA TYR A 180 -17.59 -33.58 -11.04
C TYR A 180 -19.11 -33.78 -11.10
N SER A 181 -19.63 -34.44 -10.08
CA SER A 181 -21.07 -34.62 -9.85
C SER A 181 -21.43 -34.22 -8.41
N TRP A 182 -22.69 -34.41 -8.02
CA TRP A 182 -23.15 -34.12 -6.66
C TRP A 182 -23.82 -35.35 -6.07
N ASN A 183 -23.58 -35.60 -4.78
CA ASN A 183 -24.37 -36.58 -4.04
C ASN A 183 -25.75 -36.01 -3.66
N LEU A 184 -26.57 -36.82 -2.99
CA LEU A 184 -27.92 -36.42 -2.55
C LEU A 184 -27.92 -35.23 -1.57
N ALA A 185 -26.82 -35.04 -0.81
CA ALA A 185 -26.66 -33.91 0.10
C ALA A 185 -26.17 -32.63 -0.62
N GLY A 186 -25.97 -32.66 -1.94
CA GLY A 186 -25.45 -31.53 -2.70
C GLY A 186 -23.95 -31.28 -2.52
N THR A 187 -23.20 -32.24 -1.97
CA THR A 187 -21.73 -32.22 -1.90
C THR A 187 -21.12 -32.72 -3.19
N LEU A 188 -20.01 -32.11 -3.62
CA LEU A 188 -19.26 -32.51 -4.79
C LEU A 188 -18.71 -33.93 -4.66
N VAL A 189 -18.80 -34.66 -5.77
CA VAL A 189 -18.21 -35.98 -5.99
C VAL A 189 -17.22 -35.82 -7.13
N THR A 190 -15.98 -36.25 -6.88
CA THR A 190 -14.88 -36.21 -7.85
C THR A 190 -15.18 -37.07 -9.08
N PRO A 191 -14.47 -36.88 -10.21
CA PRO A 191 -14.61 -37.73 -11.39
C PRO A 191 -14.34 -39.23 -11.13
N LYS A 192 -13.65 -39.54 -10.02
CA LYS A 192 -13.37 -40.91 -9.56
C LYS A 192 -14.46 -41.48 -8.65
N GLY A 193 -15.61 -40.82 -8.52
CA GLY A 193 -16.75 -41.27 -7.70
C GLY A 193 -16.58 -41.08 -6.19
N LYS A 194 -15.49 -40.45 -5.72
CA LYS A 194 -15.29 -40.15 -4.29
C LYS A 194 -15.88 -38.80 -3.92
N VAL A 195 -16.60 -38.72 -2.81
CA VAL A 195 -17.07 -37.45 -2.24
C VAL A 195 -15.84 -36.59 -1.90
N VAL A 196 -15.87 -35.31 -2.25
CA VAL A 196 -14.82 -34.34 -1.90
C VAL A 196 -14.76 -34.25 -0.36
N PRO A 197 -13.59 -34.41 0.28
CA PRO A 197 -13.48 -34.31 1.73
C PRO A 197 -13.71 -32.86 2.19
N LYS A 198 -13.98 -32.69 3.48
CA LYS A 198 -14.07 -31.35 4.10
C LYS A 198 -12.82 -30.53 3.80
N LEU A 199 -13.03 -29.29 3.36
CA LEU A 199 -11.98 -28.33 3.00
C LEU A 199 -11.94 -27.24 4.06
N LYS A 200 -10.84 -27.16 4.81
CA LYS A 200 -10.68 -26.16 5.87
C LYS A 200 -10.33 -24.80 5.27
N LEU A 201 -11.10 -23.78 5.63
CA LEU A 201 -10.83 -22.38 5.32
C LEU A 201 -10.24 -21.67 6.55
N LEU A 202 -8.93 -21.47 6.52
CA LEU A 202 -8.22 -20.83 7.62
C LEU A 202 -8.53 -19.33 7.64
N THR A 203 -8.85 -18.82 8.83
CA THR A 203 -9.12 -17.39 9.07
C THR A 203 -8.58 -16.97 10.44
N PRO A 204 -8.17 -15.71 10.62
CA PRO A 204 -7.88 -15.19 11.95
C PRO A 204 -9.11 -15.25 12.87
N LEU A 205 -8.86 -15.31 14.18
CA LEU A 205 -9.92 -15.27 15.18
C LEU A 205 -10.79 -14.00 15.08
N ALA A 206 -12.11 -14.15 15.17
CA ALA A 206 -13.07 -13.04 15.08
C ALA A 206 -12.83 -11.93 16.10
N ARG A 207 -12.29 -12.25 17.29
CA ARG A 207 -11.93 -11.25 18.31
C ARG A 207 -10.78 -10.32 17.88
N VAL A 208 -9.98 -10.73 16.90
CA VAL A 208 -8.85 -9.96 16.35
C VAL A 208 -9.25 -9.28 15.05
N ALA A 209 -9.94 -10.01 14.16
CA ALA A 209 -10.35 -9.51 12.85
C ALA A 209 -11.81 -9.91 12.53
N PRO A 210 -12.81 -9.23 13.12
CA PRO A 210 -14.21 -9.64 13.01
C PRO A 210 -14.73 -9.62 11.56
N THR A 211 -14.40 -8.58 10.80
CA THR A 211 -14.78 -8.48 9.37
C THR A 211 -14.17 -9.58 8.51
N THR A 212 -12.96 -10.03 8.86
CA THR A 212 -12.29 -11.13 8.13
C THR A 212 -12.91 -12.48 8.45
N ALA A 213 -13.32 -12.70 9.70
CA ALA A 213 -14.04 -13.90 10.09
C ALA A 213 -15.41 -13.97 9.37
N GLU A 214 -16.17 -12.87 9.35
CA GLU A 214 -17.45 -12.80 8.62
C GLU A 214 -17.26 -13.01 7.10
N LEU A 215 -16.20 -12.45 6.53
CA LEU A 215 -15.83 -12.69 5.14
C LEU A 215 -15.60 -14.17 4.85
N ALA A 216 -14.88 -14.88 5.73
CA ALA A 216 -14.60 -16.30 5.57
C ALA A 216 -15.90 -17.13 5.56
N GLU A 217 -16.86 -16.82 6.43
CA GLU A 217 -18.19 -17.46 6.44
C GLU A 217 -18.93 -17.24 5.11
N GLN A 218 -18.97 -16.00 4.59
CA GLN A 218 -19.63 -15.72 3.30
C GLN A 218 -18.96 -16.41 2.11
N ILE A 219 -17.64 -16.57 2.15
CA ILE A 219 -16.89 -17.35 1.15
C ILE A 219 -17.25 -18.83 1.27
N ALA A 220 -17.28 -19.39 2.49
CA ALA A 220 -17.67 -20.78 2.72
C ALA A 220 -19.10 -21.05 2.21
N ASP A 221 -20.06 -20.18 2.51
CA ASP A 221 -21.44 -20.26 2.01
C ASP A 221 -21.51 -20.20 0.47
N SER A 222 -20.70 -19.34 -0.15
CA SER A 222 -20.62 -19.22 -1.60
C SER A 222 -20.11 -20.52 -2.25
N LEU A 223 -19.11 -21.15 -1.64
CA LEU A 223 -18.53 -22.41 -2.11
C LEU A 223 -19.45 -23.61 -1.82
N HIS A 224 -20.15 -23.60 -0.68
CA HIS A 224 -21.22 -24.55 -0.34
C HIS A 224 -22.32 -24.57 -1.38
N ALA A 225 -22.75 -23.41 -1.87
CA ALA A 225 -23.81 -23.29 -2.89
C ALA A 225 -23.47 -24.00 -4.22
N VAL A 226 -22.19 -24.23 -4.52
CA VAL A 226 -21.74 -25.01 -5.70
C VAL A 226 -21.25 -26.41 -5.34
N GLY A 227 -21.27 -26.78 -4.05
CA GLY A 227 -21.10 -28.13 -3.53
C GLY A 227 -19.72 -28.45 -2.93
N PHE A 228 -18.79 -27.50 -2.85
CA PHE A 228 -17.58 -27.72 -2.05
C PHE A 228 -17.97 -27.81 -0.57
N PRO A 229 -17.48 -28.77 0.24
CA PRO A 229 -17.78 -28.82 1.66
C PRO A 229 -16.73 -28.03 2.48
N VAL A 230 -16.91 -26.72 2.60
CA VAL A 230 -15.94 -25.79 3.20
C VAL A 230 -16.29 -25.49 4.66
N GLU A 231 -15.37 -25.78 5.57
CA GLU A 231 -15.54 -25.47 7.00
C GLU A 231 -14.56 -24.37 7.42
N VAL A 232 -15.08 -23.29 8.00
CA VAL A 232 -14.23 -22.20 8.52
C VAL A 232 -13.50 -22.68 9.76
N GLU A 233 -12.19 -22.47 9.81
CA GLU A 233 -11.32 -22.82 10.94
C GLU A 233 -10.60 -21.56 11.46
N PRO A 234 -11.17 -20.89 12.48
CA PRO A 234 -10.54 -19.73 13.10
C PRO A 234 -9.30 -20.14 13.90
N MET A 235 -8.20 -19.40 13.75
CA MET A 235 -6.96 -19.66 14.51
C MET A 235 -6.11 -18.41 14.74
N ASP A 236 -5.07 -18.56 15.56
CA ASP A 236 -4.07 -17.50 15.74
C ASP A 236 -3.35 -17.18 14.42
N PHE A 237 -3.07 -15.90 14.19
CA PHE A 237 -2.48 -15.45 12.93
C PHE A 237 -1.09 -16.05 12.68
N SER A 238 -0.24 -16.13 13.71
CA SER A 238 1.12 -16.68 13.56
C SER A 238 1.09 -18.18 13.26
N ALA A 239 0.14 -18.90 13.86
CA ALA A 239 -0.12 -20.30 13.55
C ALA A 239 -0.63 -20.48 12.11
N MET A 240 -1.51 -19.58 11.64
CA MET A 240 -1.99 -19.57 10.26
C MET A 240 -0.83 -19.35 9.28
N ILE A 241 0.03 -18.34 9.50
CA ILE A 241 1.22 -18.09 8.67
C ILE A 241 2.14 -19.33 8.64
N SER A 242 2.40 -19.95 9.80
CA SER A 242 3.21 -21.17 9.87
C SER A 242 2.66 -22.34 9.03
N LYS A 243 1.32 -22.48 8.96
CA LYS A 243 0.65 -23.46 8.09
C LYS A 243 0.76 -23.10 6.62
N LEU A 244 0.57 -21.82 6.29
CA LEU A 244 0.71 -21.31 4.92
C LEU A 244 2.11 -21.52 4.36
N ASP A 245 3.16 -21.25 5.15
CA ASP A 245 4.55 -21.44 4.77
C ASP A 245 4.87 -22.90 4.42
N ARG A 246 4.33 -23.83 5.20
CA ARG A 246 4.48 -25.29 5.01
C ARG A 246 3.52 -25.88 3.99
N LYS A 247 2.64 -25.06 3.38
CA LYS A 247 1.55 -25.50 2.49
C LYS A 247 0.59 -26.51 3.15
N ASP A 248 0.47 -26.48 4.48
CA ASP A 248 -0.44 -27.32 5.26
C ASP A 248 -1.81 -26.64 5.45
N TYR A 249 -2.49 -26.40 4.33
CA TYR A 249 -3.82 -25.81 4.27
C TYR A 249 -4.55 -26.20 2.99
N SER A 250 -5.88 -26.05 2.99
CA SER A 250 -6.69 -26.18 1.78
C SER A 250 -7.03 -24.80 1.22
N LEU A 251 -7.68 -23.98 2.05
CA LEU A 251 -8.04 -22.60 1.75
C LEU A 251 -7.59 -21.68 2.89
N ALA A 252 -7.32 -20.42 2.59
CA ALA A 252 -7.10 -19.39 3.61
C ALA A 252 -7.53 -18.01 3.10
N VAL A 253 -7.91 -17.13 4.01
CA VAL A 253 -8.13 -15.71 3.71
C VAL A 253 -6.94 -14.87 4.16
N LEU A 254 -6.41 -14.03 3.28
CA LEU A 254 -5.29 -13.16 3.61
C LEU A 254 -5.34 -11.85 2.81
N ALA A 255 -4.83 -10.80 3.42
CA ALA A 255 -4.73 -9.47 2.84
C ALA A 255 -3.28 -9.01 2.83
N TRP A 256 -2.93 -8.18 1.84
CA TRP A 256 -1.63 -7.54 1.74
C TRP A 256 -1.76 -6.06 1.49
N GLY A 257 -0.88 -5.29 2.14
CA GLY A 257 -0.50 -3.97 1.65
C GLY A 257 0.27 -4.15 0.35
N MET A 258 -0.20 -3.50 -0.71
CA MET A 258 0.33 -3.63 -2.06
C MET A 258 1.27 -2.47 -2.38
N GLY A 259 2.17 -2.66 -3.32
CA GLY A 259 2.99 -1.58 -3.88
C GLY A 259 2.26 -0.82 -4.99
N ARG A 260 2.76 0.38 -5.29
CA ARG A 260 2.41 1.11 -6.52
C ARG A 260 2.75 0.29 -7.77
N ASN A 261 3.93 -0.31 -7.75
CA ASN A 261 4.48 -1.10 -8.83
C ASN A 261 3.88 -2.52 -8.83
N PRO A 262 3.89 -3.23 -9.96
CA PRO A 262 3.28 -4.56 -10.09
C PRO A 262 4.21 -5.69 -9.62
N ASP A 263 5.15 -5.43 -8.71
CA ASP A 263 6.17 -6.40 -8.27
C ASP A 263 5.55 -7.61 -7.55
N SER A 264 4.43 -7.40 -6.86
CA SER A 264 3.63 -8.45 -6.24
C SER A 264 3.20 -9.56 -7.20
N LEU A 265 3.04 -9.26 -8.50
CA LEU A 265 2.70 -10.29 -9.49
C LEU A 265 3.81 -11.34 -9.59
N TYR A 266 5.07 -10.93 -9.57
CA TYR A 266 6.22 -11.84 -9.55
C TYR A 266 6.32 -12.52 -8.19
N SER A 267 6.36 -11.72 -7.11
CA SER A 267 6.59 -12.22 -5.75
C SER A 267 5.58 -13.28 -5.33
N PHE A 268 4.30 -13.14 -5.73
CA PHE A 268 3.22 -14.01 -5.26
C PHE A 268 2.98 -15.22 -6.18
N TYR A 269 3.39 -15.17 -7.45
CA TYR A 269 2.94 -16.16 -8.44
C TYR A 269 4.03 -16.75 -9.33
N HIS A 270 5.27 -16.23 -9.30
CA HIS A 270 6.38 -16.90 -9.98
C HIS A 270 6.83 -18.14 -9.20
N SER A 271 7.14 -19.24 -9.89
CA SER A 271 7.48 -20.51 -9.24
C SER A 271 8.79 -20.47 -8.44
N ASP A 272 9.77 -19.65 -8.83
CA ASP A 272 10.98 -19.41 -8.02
C ASP A 272 10.70 -18.85 -6.61
N MET A 273 9.50 -18.29 -6.39
CA MET A 273 9.10 -17.76 -5.09
C MET A 273 8.40 -18.81 -4.20
N ASP A 274 8.21 -20.03 -4.70
CA ASP A 274 7.64 -21.18 -3.97
C ASP A 274 8.74 -21.92 -3.19
N VAL A 275 9.35 -21.19 -2.26
CA VAL A 275 10.35 -21.65 -1.30
C VAL A 275 9.79 -21.54 0.12
N GLU A 276 10.44 -22.16 1.10
CA GLU A 276 10.05 -22.02 2.51
C GLU A 276 10.12 -20.55 2.94
N GLY A 277 9.00 -20.01 3.47
CA GLY A 277 8.85 -18.59 3.80
C GLY A 277 8.73 -17.66 2.58
N GLY A 278 8.63 -18.21 1.36
CA GLY A 278 8.46 -17.46 0.13
C GLY A 278 7.04 -16.94 -0.09
N TYR A 279 6.92 -15.83 -0.83
CA TYR A 279 5.65 -15.14 -1.05
C TYR A 279 4.69 -15.86 -2.01
N ASN A 280 5.14 -16.88 -2.75
CA ASN A 280 4.23 -17.75 -3.50
C ASN A 280 3.54 -18.73 -2.55
N VAL A 281 2.65 -18.19 -1.71
CA VAL A 281 1.93 -18.92 -0.68
C VAL A 281 1.05 -20.02 -1.29
N THR A 282 0.50 -19.78 -2.48
CA THR A 282 -0.42 -20.69 -3.18
C THR A 282 0.27 -21.89 -3.83
N GLY A 283 1.59 -21.84 -4.03
CA GLY A 283 2.33 -22.85 -4.80
C GLY A 283 2.00 -22.81 -6.29
N ALA A 284 1.68 -21.63 -6.82
CA ALA A 284 1.42 -21.43 -8.24
C ALA A 284 2.64 -21.81 -9.08
N LYS A 285 2.41 -22.56 -10.15
CA LYS A 285 3.43 -22.96 -11.12
C LYS A 285 2.79 -23.08 -12.49
N ASP A 286 3.13 -22.15 -13.38
CA ASP A 286 2.68 -22.14 -14.77
C ASP A 286 3.80 -21.58 -15.64
N LYS A 287 4.19 -22.32 -16.68
CA LYS A 287 5.38 -21.99 -17.48
C LYS A 287 5.24 -20.65 -18.20
N GLU A 288 4.08 -20.37 -18.79
CA GLU A 288 3.88 -19.13 -19.54
C GLU A 288 3.79 -17.92 -18.61
N LEU A 289 3.15 -18.11 -17.44
CA LEU A 289 3.12 -17.11 -16.39
C LEU A 289 4.53 -16.81 -15.87
N ASP A 290 5.34 -17.82 -15.56
CA ASP A 290 6.72 -17.66 -15.07
C ASP A 290 7.57 -16.88 -16.08
N GLU A 291 7.56 -17.28 -17.36
CA GLU A 291 8.28 -16.57 -18.43
C GLU A 291 7.83 -15.10 -18.56
N THR A 292 6.54 -14.83 -18.41
CA THR A 292 5.99 -13.47 -18.52
C THR A 292 6.34 -12.62 -17.29
N LEU A 293 6.24 -13.20 -16.09
CA LEU A 293 6.62 -12.54 -14.84
C LEU A 293 8.13 -12.26 -14.79
N HIS A 294 8.97 -13.18 -15.28
CA HIS A 294 10.40 -12.95 -15.42
C HIS A 294 10.69 -11.76 -16.36
N ARG A 295 10.01 -11.68 -17.52
CA ARG A 295 10.11 -10.51 -18.40
C ARG A 295 9.65 -9.22 -17.73
N LEU A 296 8.59 -9.26 -16.91
CA LEU A 296 8.16 -8.11 -16.12
C LEU A 296 9.26 -7.67 -15.14
N ARG A 297 9.85 -8.61 -14.40
CA ARG A 297 10.86 -8.33 -13.37
C ARG A 297 12.14 -7.74 -13.95
N PHE A 298 12.56 -8.19 -15.13
CA PHE A 298 13.81 -7.81 -15.78
C PHE A 298 13.61 -7.00 -17.09
N ALA A 299 12.45 -6.37 -17.25
CA ALA A 299 12.14 -5.53 -18.40
C ALA A 299 13.18 -4.42 -18.57
N LYS A 300 13.59 -4.12 -19.80
CA LYS A 300 14.62 -3.08 -20.05
C LYS A 300 14.08 -1.65 -19.93
N ASP A 301 12.80 -1.47 -20.23
CA ASP A 301 12.12 -0.18 -20.28
C ASP A 301 10.65 -0.32 -19.84
N LYS A 302 9.99 0.84 -19.70
CA LYS A 302 8.59 0.91 -19.26
C LYS A 302 7.64 0.18 -20.22
N ALA A 303 7.87 0.27 -21.53
CA ALA A 303 6.99 -0.31 -22.53
C ALA A 303 7.01 -1.85 -22.49
N GLU A 304 8.19 -2.44 -22.31
CA GLU A 304 8.34 -3.87 -22.09
C GLU A 304 7.68 -4.31 -20.77
N ALA A 305 7.87 -3.54 -19.70
CA ALA A 305 7.24 -3.80 -18.41
C ALA A 305 5.70 -3.75 -18.51
N GLU A 306 5.13 -2.76 -19.21
CA GLU A 306 3.68 -2.59 -19.39
C GLU A 306 3.10 -3.78 -20.14
N LYS A 307 3.73 -4.17 -21.26
CA LYS A 307 3.31 -5.33 -22.05
C LYS A 307 3.36 -6.62 -21.23
N ALA A 308 4.43 -6.83 -20.46
CA ALA A 308 4.56 -8.01 -19.61
C ALA A 308 3.55 -8.01 -18.45
N SER A 309 3.30 -6.85 -17.83
CA SER A 309 2.32 -6.71 -16.74
C SER A 309 0.89 -7.01 -17.20
N ILE A 310 0.47 -6.45 -18.34
CA ILE A 310 -0.85 -6.71 -18.93
C ILE A 310 -0.99 -8.20 -19.25
N LYS A 311 0.01 -8.80 -19.92
CA LYS A 311 -0.02 -10.22 -20.24
C LYS A 311 -0.09 -11.09 -18.98
N ALA A 312 0.71 -10.80 -17.96
CA ALA A 312 0.71 -11.56 -16.70
C ALA A 312 -0.65 -11.51 -16.01
N GLN A 313 -1.28 -10.34 -15.94
CA GLN A 313 -2.60 -10.20 -15.33
C GLN A 313 -3.68 -10.97 -16.10
N HIS A 314 -3.65 -10.99 -17.43
CA HIS A 314 -4.56 -11.83 -18.22
C HIS A 314 -4.30 -13.32 -18.01
N LEU A 315 -3.04 -13.77 -17.98
CA LEU A 315 -2.69 -15.17 -17.67
C LEU A 315 -3.21 -15.58 -16.28
N LEU A 316 -3.12 -14.69 -15.29
CA LEU A 316 -3.66 -14.94 -13.95
C LEU A 316 -5.18 -15.15 -13.97
N THR A 317 -5.93 -14.52 -14.89
CA THR A 317 -7.38 -14.79 -15.02
C THR A 317 -7.70 -16.23 -15.49
N ASP A 318 -6.77 -16.87 -16.22
CA ASP A 318 -6.90 -18.28 -16.61
C ASP A 318 -6.32 -19.23 -15.54
N VAL A 319 -5.13 -18.92 -15.01
CA VAL A 319 -4.47 -19.75 -14.00
C VAL A 319 -5.22 -19.73 -12.67
N VAL A 320 -5.78 -18.58 -12.27
CA VAL A 320 -6.48 -18.33 -10.99
C VAL A 320 -5.74 -18.96 -9.79
N PRO A 321 -4.49 -18.55 -9.51
CA PRO A 321 -3.72 -19.15 -8.41
C PRO A 321 -4.26 -18.75 -7.03
N SER A 322 -4.94 -17.62 -6.96
CA SER A 322 -5.71 -17.13 -5.82
C SER A 322 -6.98 -16.47 -6.36
N VAL A 323 -7.93 -16.14 -5.49
CA VAL A 323 -9.15 -15.44 -5.89
C VAL A 323 -9.14 -14.04 -5.25
N PRO A 324 -8.92 -12.96 -6.03
CA PRO A 324 -9.09 -11.59 -5.54
C PRO A 324 -10.54 -11.38 -5.09
N ILE A 325 -10.76 -10.66 -3.99
CA ILE A 325 -12.09 -10.43 -3.42
C ILE A 325 -12.45 -8.94 -3.45
N TYR A 326 -11.69 -8.11 -2.73
CA TYR A 326 -11.91 -6.66 -2.66
C TYR A 326 -10.61 -5.89 -2.43
N SER A 327 -10.64 -4.60 -2.76
CA SER A 327 -9.68 -3.59 -2.36
C SER A 327 -10.38 -2.57 -1.44
N ARG A 328 -9.66 -2.01 -0.47
CA ARG A 328 -10.23 -1.11 0.54
C ARG A 328 -9.99 0.35 0.15
N PHE A 329 -10.96 1.23 0.44
CA PHE A 329 -10.70 2.67 0.42
C PHE A 329 -9.93 3.07 1.69
N SER A 330 -8.87 3.86 1.51
CA SER A 330 -8.28 4.64 2.60
C SER A 330 -9.24 5.78 2.96
N VAL A 331 -9.47 5.99 4.24
CA VAL A 331 -10.37 7.03 4.75
C VAL A 331 -9.66 7.83 5.84
N ALA A 332 -9.71 9.15 5.72
CA ALA A 332 -9.20 10.09 6.71
C ALA A 332 -10.26 11.12 7.07
N ALA A 333 -10.22 11.61 8.31
CA ALA A 333 -10.95 12.77 8.76
C ALA A 333 -9.97 13.95 8.94
N VAL A 334 -10.33 15.11 8.39
CA VAL A 334 -9.54 16.34 8.53
C VAL A 334 -10.38 17.46 9.11
N SER A 335 -9.81 18.16 10.09
CA SER A 335 -10.38 19.34 10.72
C SER A 335 -10.52 20.49 9.72
N ARG A 336 -11.72 21.08 9.65
CA ARG A 336 -12.02 22.28 8.85
C ARG A 336 -11.30 23.54 9.34
N LYS A 337 -10.51 23.46 10.41
CA LYS A 337 -9.58 24.51 10.82
C LYS A 337 -8.43 24.68 9.81
N TRP A 338 -8.22 23.73 8.91
CA TRP A 338 -7.16 23.74 7.91
C TRP A 338 -7.71 23.89 6.48
N LYS A 339 -7.10 24.77 5.69
CA LYS A 339 -7.29 24.90 4.24
C LYS A 339 -6.06 24.37 3.50
N ASN A 340 -6.14 24.26 2.18
CA ASN A 340 -5.10 23.72 1.30
C ASN A 340 -4.72 22.26 1.61
N VAL A 341 -5.70 21.48 2.03
CA VAL A 341 -5.56 20.03 2.23
C VAL A 341 -5.58 19.36 0.86
N LEU A 342 -4.57 18.53 0.54
CA LEU A 342 -4.52 17.81 -0.73
C LEU A 342 -5.19 16.45 -0.59
N THR A 343 -6.20 16.19 -1.42
CA THR A 343 -6.88 14.90 -1.49
C THR A 343 -7.16 14.57 -2.95
N THR A 344 -6.97 13.31 -3.35
CA THR A 344 -7.29 12.82 -4.69
C THR A 344 -8.03 11.48 -4.59
N ASP A 345 -8.39 10.89 -5.72
CA ASP A 345 -8.88 9.51 -5.78
C ASP A 345 -7.82 8.46 -5.36
N LYS A 346 -6.55 8.85 -5.19
CA LYS A 346 -5.39 7.98 -4.90
C LYS A 346 -4.68 8.29 -3.58
N ILE A 347 -4.90 9.48 -2.99
CA ILE A 347 -4.33 9.85 -1.69
C ILE A 347 -5.36 10.54 -0.79
N THR A 348 -5.42 10.10 0.47
CA THR A 348 -6.21 10.74 1.54
C THR A 348 -5.49 11.94 2.15
N ALA A 349 -6.19 12.75 2.95
CA ALA A 349 -5.67 13.99 3.52
C ALA A 349 -4.40 13.85 4.40
N ASP A 350 -4.16 12.67 4.98
CA ASP A 350 -3.01 12.30 5.80
C ASP A 350 -1.73 12.02 4.97
N ASN A 351 -1.40 12.94 4.07
CA ASN A 351 -0.26 12.83 3.17
C ASN A 351 0.72 14.01 3.30
N MET A 352 1.93 13.81 2.80
CA MET A 352 2.99 14.83 2.86
C MET A 352 2.62 16.16 2.20
N TRP A 353 1.90 16.13 1.07
CA TRP A 353 1.52 17.35 0.36
C TRP A 353 0.55 18.21 1.17
N THR A 354 -0.39 17.58 1.90
CA THR A 354 -1.22 18.31 2.87
C THR A 354 -0.34 18.97 3.93
N LEU A 355 0.59 18.23 4.55
CA LEU A 355 1.47 18.79 5.59
C LEU A 355 2.36 19.93 5.07
N MET A 356 2.68 19.89 3.78
CA MET A 356 3.45 20.92 3.09
C MET A 356 2.64 22.20 2.85
N MET A 357 1.34 22.08 2.55
CA MET A 357 0.50 23.18 2.05
C MET A 357 -0.52 23.70 3.05
N ALA A 358 -0.87 22.92 4.07
CA ALA A 358 -1.92 23.22 5.00
C ALA A 358 -1.65 24.55 5.74
N GLU A 359 -2.70 25.34 5.88
CA GLU A 359 -2.67 26.59 6.63
C GLU A 359 -3.92 26.70 7.52
N PRO A 360 -3.84 27.33 8.70
CA PRO A 360 -5.03 27.63 9.49
C PRO A 360 -5.96 28.55 8.72
N VAL A 361 -7.25 28.23 8.73
CA VAL A 361 -8.29 29.02 8.04
C VAL A 361 -8.38 30.45 8.60
N ASP A 362 -8.19 30.61 9.91
CA ASP A 362 -8.24 31.90 10.59
C ASP A 362 -6.92 32.69 10.55
N GLY A 363 -5.90 32.17 9.86
CA GLY A 363 -4.57 32.78 9.75
C GLY A 363 -3.73 32.75 11.04
N LYS A 364 -4.25 32.22 12.15
CA LYS A 364 -3.52 32.12 13.42
C LYS A 364 -2.76 30.79 13.46
N MET A 365 -1.44 30.89 13.30
CA MET A 365 -0.54 29.73 13.30
C MET A 365 -0.70 28.90 14.58
N ARG A 366 -0.75 27.59 14.41
CA ARG A 366 -0.92 26.60 15.48
C ARG A 366 -0.22 25.30 15.08
N THR A 367 0.05 24.45 16.06
CA THR A 367 0.49 23.08 15.81
C THR A 367 -0.59 22.30 15.07
N LEU A 368 -0.20 21.56 14.03
CA LEU A 368 -1.07 20.57 13.40
C LEU A 368 -0.95 19.25 14.17
N ASN A 369 -2.07 18.77 14.72
CA ASN A 369 -2.10 17.51 15.45
C ASN A 369 -2.57 16.36 14.55
N MET A 370 -1.70 15.39 14.28
CA MET A 370 -2.00 14.21 13.47
C MET A 370 -1.93 12.95 14.34
N VAL A 371 -2.86 12.01 14.14
CA VAL A 371 -2.80 10.72 14.86
C VAL A 371 -1.63 9.87 14.39
N LEU A 372 -0.94 9.27 15.35
CA LEU A 372 -0.01 8.18 15.17
C LEU A 372 -0.58 6.96 15.93
N ALA A 373 -1.11 6.00 15.18
CA ALA A 373 -1.93 4.92 15.75
C ALA A 373 -1.12 3.91 16.59
N GLU A 374 0.19 3.84 16.41
CA GLU A 374 1.08 3.12 17.33
C GLU A 374 2.39 3.87 17.53
N GLU A 375 3.03 3.55 18.65
CA GLU A 375 4.33 4.08 19.00
C GLU A 375 5.45 3.60 18.05
N PRO A 376 6.36 4.48 17.62
CA PRO A 376 7.55 4.06 16.87
C PRO A 376 8.37 3.07 17.68
N ARG A 377 8.67 1.88 17.13
CA ARG A 377 9.45 0.85 17.84
C ARG A 377 10.88 1.30 18.11
N ASN A 378 11.43 2.08 17.20
CA ASN A 378 12.70 2.77 17.31
C ASN A 378 12.74 3.92 16.29
N MET A 379 13.76 4.77 16.44
CA MET A 379 14.03 5.93 15.57
C MET A 379 15.28 5.72 14.70
N ASN A 380 15.75 4.47 14.56
CA ASN A 380 16.95 4.17 13.78
C ASN A 380 16.55 3.78 12.34
N PRO A 381 16.91 4.59 11.32
CA PRO A 381 16.50 4.36 9.93
C PRO A 381 17.03 3.04 9.34
N PHE A 382 18.06 2.42 9.90
CA PHE A 382 18.61 1.16 9.40
C PHE A 382 17.89 -0.08 9.93
N VAL A 383 17.21 0.00 11.07
CA VAL A 383 16.52 -1.16 11.68
C VAL A 383 15.00 -0.97 11.81
N ALA A 384 14.49 0.24 11.56
CA ALA A 384 13.06 0.53 11.60
C ALA A 384 12.28 -0.30 10.57
N SER A 385 11.49 -1.27 11.03
CA SER A 385 10.67 -2.14 10.18
C SER A 385 9.17 -1.79 10.20
N SER A 386 8.67 -1.13 11.25
CA SER A 386 7.23 -0.82 11.34
C SER A 386 6.82 0.35 10.44
N ALA A 387 5.58 0.32 9.94
CA ALA A 387 5.00 1.42 9.18
C ALA A 387 4.95 2.72 10.01
N TYR A 388 4.66 2.63 11.31
CA TYR A 388 4.56 3.78 12.22
C TYR A 388 5.91 4.48 12.46
N SER A 389 7.02 3.72 12.56
CA SER A 389 8.35 4.33 12.57
C SER A 389 8.62 5.10 11.29
N TRP A 390 8.14 4.62 10.14
CA TRP A 390 8.33 5.29 8.85
C TRP A 390 7.34 6.43 8.56
N GLN A 391 6.19 6.48 9.24
CA GLN A 391 5.38 7.70 9.25
C GLN A 391 6.14 8.88 9.88
N VAL A 392 7.02 8.62 10.84
CA VAL A 392 7.90 9.64 11.44
C VAL A 392 9.17 9.83 10.60
N LEU A 393 9.90 8.76 10.30
CA LEU A 393 11.18 8.85 9.57
C LEU A 393 11.02 9.39 8.14
N GLY A 394 9.88 9.13 7.49
CA GLY A 394 9.54 9.70 6.18
C GLY A 394 9.29 11.21 6.20
N MET A 395 9.12 11.82 7.37
CA MET A 395 9.08 13.29 7.53
C MET A 395 10.48 13.90 7.59
N ILE A 396 11.50 13.07 7.89
CA ILE A 396 12.89 13.48 8.13
C ILE A 396 13.78 13.14 6.94
N TYR A 397 13.52 12.03 6.24
CA TYR A 397 14.37 11.53 5.16
C TYR A 397 13.63 11.49 3.83
N GLU A 398 14.31 11.87 2.74
CA GLU A 398 13.80 11.82 1.38
C GLU A 398 14.66 10.97 0.45
N GLY A 399 14.05 10.49 -0.63
CA GLY A 399 14.75 9.87 -1.75
C GLY A 399 15.06 10.82 -2.90
N MET A 400 15.77 10.31 -3.90
CA MET A 400 16.10 11.03 -5.13
C MET A 400 14.87 11.32 -5.99
N ILE A 401 13.91 10.40 -6.01
CA ILE A 401 12.63 10.56 -6.70
C ILE A 401 11.46 10.53 -5.71
N GLY A 402 10.35 11.13 -6.11
CA GLY A 402 9.07 11.07 -5.41
C GLY A 402 7.97 10.56 -6.32
N SER A 403 6.72 10.63 -5.85
CA SER A 403 5.54 10.21 -6.62
C SER A 403 4.55 11.35 -6.74
N ASP A 404 4.06 11.57 -7.96
CA ASP A 404 3.03 12.56 -8.25
C ASP A 404 1.70 12.15 -7.58
N PRO A 405 1.04 13.02 -6.80
CA PRO A 405 -0.15 12.64 -6.03
C PRO A 405 -1.41 12.35 -6.86
N PHE A 406 -1.42 12.70 -8.14
CA PHE A 406 -2.58 12.52 -9.04
C PHE A 406 -2.37 11.36 -10.00
N THR A 407 -1.18 11.24 -10.56
CA THR A 407 -0.83 10.22 -11.56
C THR A 407 -0.08 9.03 -10.96
N LEU A 408 0.50 9.20 -9.78
CA LEU A 408 1.45 8.29 -9.14
C LEU A 408 2.72 8.05 -9.97
N GLU A 409 2.96 8.80 -11.05
CA GLU A 409 4.19 8.69 -11.82
C GLU A 409 5.40 9.17 -11.01
N ASP A 410 6.58 8.68 -11.40
CA ASP A 410 7.84 9.13 -10.80
C ASP A 410 8.08 10.61 -11.10
N MET A 411 8.39 11.38 -10.07
CA MET A 411 8.65 12.81 -10.17
C MET A 411 9.96 13.22 -9.47
N PRO A 412 10.58 14.34 -9.84
CA PRO A 412 11.79 14.86 -9.18
C PRO A 412 11.60 15.08 -7.68
N ALA A 413 12.52 14.54 -6.85
CA ALA A 413 12.64 14.86 -5.43
C ALA A 413 13.98 15.56 -5.14
N LEU A 414 14.94 14.89 -4.49
CA LEU A 414 16.31 15.40 -4.35
C LEU A 414 17.02 15.49 -5.71
N ALA A 415 16.75 14.53 -6.61
CA ALA A 415 17.18 14.64 -7.99
C ALA A 415 16.31 15.65 -8.75
N GLU A 416 16.95 16.46 -9.59
CA GLU A 416 16.31 17.32 -10.60
C GLU A 416 15.81 16.47 -11.77
N SER A 417 16.61 15.48 -12.19
CA SER A 417 16.30 14.58 -13.31
C SER A 417 17.09 13.29 -13.21
N TRP A 418 16.66 12.27 -13.94
CA TRP A 418 17.40 11.01 -14.09
C TRP A 418 17.27 10.44 -15.50
N SER A 419 18.14 9.49 -15.84
CA SER A 419 17.97 8.63 -17.02
C SER A 419 18.24 7.19 -16.67
N VAL A 420 17.45 6.28 -17.22
CA VAL A 420 17.64 4.83 -17.15
C VAL A 420 18.15 4.36 -18.51
N LYS A 421 19.33 3.74 -18.56
CA LYS A 421 19.93 3.22 -19.79
C LYS A 421 20.24 1.75 -19.66
N THR A 422 20.10 1.02 -20.77
CA THR A 422 20.64 -0.32 -20.91
C THR A 422 22.00 -0.22 -21.59
N SER A 423 23.05 -0.69 -20.91
CA SER A 423 24.45 -0.60 -21.35
C SER A 423 25.08 -2.01 -21.37
N GLY A 424 26.17 -2.19 -22.12
CA GLY A 424 26.83 -3.49 -22.30
C GLY A 424 26.27 -4.31 -23.46
N SER A 425 26.74 -5.55 -23.60
CA SER A 425 26.37 -6.47 -24.69
C SER A 425 26.35 -7.91 -24.21
N GLY A 426 25.43 -8.72 -24.74
CA GLY A 426 25.30 -10.14 -24.37
C GLY A 426 25.04 -10.30 -22.87
N GLU A 427 25.75 -11.20 -22.22
CA GLU A 427 25.63 -11.46 -20.78
C GLU A 427 26.10 -10.29 -19.90
N ALA A 428 26.87 -9.34 -20.44
CA ALA A 428 27.31 -8.15 -19.71
C ALA A 428 26.30 -6.97 -19.76
N THR A 429 25.11 -7.21 -20.32
CA THR A 429 24.08 -6.18 -20.44
C THR A 429 23.48 -5.84 -19.07
N HIS A 430 23.40 -4.56 -18.73
CA HIS A 430 22.96 -4.09 -17.41
C HIS A 430 22.26 -2.72 -17.48
N THR A 431 21.56 -2.37 -16.40
CA THR A 431 20.99 -1.02 -16.24
C THR A 431 22.03 -0.05 -15.65
N GLU A 432 22.11 1.16 -16.21
CA GLU A 432 22.78 2.32 -15.63
C GLU A 432 21.76 3.40 -15.29
N LEU A 433 21.80 3.88 -14.06
CA LEU A 433 20.99 5.01 -13.58
C LEU A 433 21.90 6.23 -13.44
N LEU A 434 21.60 7.29 -14.19
CA LEU A 434 22.27 8.58 -14.04
C LEU A 434 21.32 9.54 -13.34
N PHE A 435 21.74 10.10 -12.22
CA PHE A 435 21.00 11.13 -11.48
C PHE A 435 21.72 12.48 -11.55
N LYS A 436 20.95 13.53 -11.77
CA LYS A 436 21.37 14.92 -11.61
C LYS A 436 20.64 15.50 -10.40
N MET A 437 21.38 15.90 -9.38
CA MET A 437 20.86 16.45 -8.13
C MET A 437 20.46 17.91 -8.28
N LYS A 438 19.43 18.33 -7.52
CA LYS A 438 19.11 19.77 -7.39
C LYS A 438 20.29 20.50 -6.74
N GLN A 439 20.51 21.74 -7.15
CA GLN A 439 21.61 22.57 -6.64
C GLN A 439 21.27 23.18 -5.28
N GLY A 440 22.30 23.39 -4.45
CA GLY A 440 22.16 24.07 -3.16
C GLY A 440 21.37 23.30 -2.10
N LEU A 441 21.18 21.98 -2.27
CA LEU A 441 20.51 21.14 -1.28
C LEU A 441 21.25 21.19 0.06
N LYS A 442 20.46 21.22 1.14
CA LYS A 442 20.94 21.31 2.51
C LYS A 442 20.28 20.25 3.38
N TRP A 443 21.05 19.77 4.33
CA TRP A 443 20.53 19.04 5.48
C TRP A 443 19.85 19.99 6.46
N ASN A 444 19.06 19.43 7.37
CA ASN A 444 18.38 20.20 8.40
C ASN A 444 19.30 20.90 9.41
N ASP A 445 20.60 20.56 9.46
CA ASP A 445 21.64 21.27 10.22
C ASP A 445 22.35 22.38 9.41
N GLY A 446 21.94 22.60 8.16
CA GLY A 446 22.51 23.61 7.25
C GLY A 446 23.76 23.15 6.48
N SER A 447 24.28 21.94 6.75
CA SER A 447 25.36 21.36 5.97
C SER A 447 24.89 20.99 4.55
N SER A 448 25.81 20.92 3.59
CA SER A 448 25.46 20.63 2.19
C SER A 448 25.12 19.15 1.99
N LEU A 449 24.06 18.90 1.22
CA LEU A 449 23.68 17.58 0.74
C LEU A 449 24.18 17.40 -0.70
N THR A 450 24.93 16.33 -0.94
CA THR A 450 25.64 16.07 -2.20
C THR A 450 25.43 14.64 -2.71
N ALA A 451 25.82 14.36 -3.95
CA ALA A 451 25.85 13.01 -4.50
C ALA A 451 26.74 12.05 -3.69
N TYR A 452 27.74 12.55 -2.95
CA TYR A 452 28.59 11.73 -2.07
C TYR A 452 27.82 11.15 -0.88
N ASP A 453 26.79 11.83 -0.39
CA ASP A 453 25.92 11.33 0.68
C ASP A 453 25.07 10.15 0.21
N ILE A 454 24.52 10.25 -1.00
CA ILE A 454 23.75 9.18 -1.63
C ILE A 454 24.64 7.96 -1.88
N LYS A 455 25.84 8.19 -2.42
CA LYS A 455 26.83 7.12 -2.60
C LYS A 455 27.13 6.41 -1.28
N ALA A 456 27.47 7.18 -0.24
CA ALA A 456 27.76 6.62 1.08
C ALA A 456 26.59 5.81 1.63
N THR A 457 25.36 6.30 1.44
CA THR A 457 24.14 5.60 1.84
C THR A 457 24.01 4.25 1.12
N ILE A 458 24.06 4.22 -0.22
CA ILE A 458 23.89 2.99 -1.00
C ILE A 458 24.99 1.98 -0.65
N ASP A 459 26.24 2.43 -0.59
CA ASP A 459 27.39 1.59 -0.24
C ASP A 459 27.22 0.99 1.17
N PHE A 460 26.76 1.80 2.13
CA PHE A 460 26.51 1.36 3.50
C PHE A 460 25.41 0.30 3.57
N LEU A 461 24.28 0.54 2.91
CA LEU A 461 23.13 -0.38 2.88
C LEU A 461 23.53 -1.72 2.28
N LYS A 462 24.29 -1.70 1.17
CA LYS A 462 24.76 -2.90 0.48
C LYS A 462 25.80 -3.66 1.31
N LYS A 463 26.82 -2.97 1.81
CA LYS A 463 27.91 -3.56 2.61
C LYS A 463 27.38 -4.28 3.85
N ASN A 464 26.43 -3.65 4.56
CA ASN A 464 25.89 -4.17 5.81
C ASN A 464 24.67 -5.07 5.62
N LYS A 465 24.22 -5.28 4.38
CA LYS A 465 23.02 -6.06 4.04
C LYS A 465 21.81 -5.66 4.88
N VAL A 466 21.56 -4.35 4.99
CA VAL A 466 20.52 -3.80 5.86
C VAL A 466 19.15 -4.39 5.47
N PRO A 467 18.48 -5.18 6.32
CA PRO A 467 17.39 -6.07 5.89
C PRO A 467 16.27 -5.38 5.12
N ARG A 468 15.84 -4.19 5.55
CA ARG A 468 14.77 -3.43 4.91
C ARG A 468 15.10 -2.99 3.48
N PHE A 469 16.36 -2.71 3.20
CA PHE A 469 16.79 -2.08 1.94
C PHE A 469 17.66 -2.99 1.08
N PHE A 470 18.03 -4.17 1.58
CA PHE A 470 18.98 -5.04 0.90
C PHE A 470 18.48 -5.45 -0.49
N ASP A 471 17.20 -5.78 -0.64
CA ASP A 471 16.62 -6.09 -1.95
C ASP A 471 16.69 -4.94 -2.96
N SER A 472 16.74 -3.70 -2.48
CA SER A 472 16.88 -2.50 -3.32
C SER A 472 18.32 -2.27 -3.79
N VAL A 473 19.32 -2.79 -3.08
CA VAL A 473 20.76 -2.51 -3.34
C VAL A 473 21.59 -3.76 -3.68
N LYS A 474 21.05 -4.97 -3.55
CA LYS A 474 21.77 -6.23 -3.79
C LYS A 474 22.33 -6.33 -5.22
N ASP A 475 21.59 -5.76 -6.18
CA ASP A 475 21.94 -5.78 -7.60
C ASP A 475 22.79 -4.57 -8.01
N VAL A 476 23.13 -3.65 -7.11
CA VAL A 476 24.04 -2.53 -7.41
C VAL A 476 25.44 -3.10 -7.63
N LYS A 477 26.04 -2.86 -8.79
CA LYS A 477 27.43 -3.21 -9.12
C LYS A 477 28.40 -2.16 -8.56
N SER A 478 28.21 -0.90 -8.94
CA SER A 478 29.01 0.23 -8.48
C SER A 478 28.18 1.51 -8.36
N VAL A 479 28.68 2.43 -7.55
CA VAL A 479 28.13 3.78 -7.36
C VAL A 479 29.27 4.78 -7.47
N GLU A 480 29.15 5.74 -8.38
CA GLU A 480 30.17 6.76 -8.66
C GLU A 480 29.55 8.16 -8.58
N ALA A 481 30.09 9.00 -7.71
CA ALA A 481 29.77 10.42 -7.63
C ALA A 481 30.90 11.22 -8.28
N PHE A 482 30.60 12.00 -9.31
CA PHE A 482 31.60 12.76 -10.09
C PHE A 482 31.90 14.12 -9.47
N ASP A 483 30.87 14.71 -8.87
CA ASP A 483 30.86 16.00 -8.20
C ASP A 483 29.65 16.03 -7.25
N ASP A 484 29.42 17.17 -6.60
CA ASP A 484 28.31 17.35 -5.67
C ASP A 484 26.93 17.07 -6.28
N GLY A 485 26.79 17.18 -7.61
CA GLY A 485 25.52 17.15 -8.32
C GLY A 485 25.25 15.92 -9.18
N ARG A 486 26.24 15.05 -9.42
CA ARG A 486 26.11 13.94 -10.39
C ARG A 486 26.50 12.59 -9.82
N LEU A 487 25.61 11.62 -9.99
CA LEU A 487 25.76 10.23 -9.53
C LEU A 487 25.43 9.26 -10.66
N ILE A 488 26.26 8.24 -10.86
CA ILE A 488 25.92 7.05 -11.66
C ILE A 488 25.85 5.82 -10.76
N VAL A 489 24.79 5.04 -10.91
CA VAL A 489 24.61 3.73 -10.29
C VAL A 489 24.54 2.68 -11.39
N ARG A 490 25.46 1.73 -11.37
CA ARG A 490 25.51 0.61 -12.32
C ARG A 490 24.96 -0.63 -11.65
N MET A 491 24.10 -1.37 -12.34
CA MET A 491 23.49 -2.59 -11.83
C MET A 491 24.21 -3.83 -12.37
N ASN A 492 24.01 -4.99 -11.74
CA ASN A 492 24.53 -6.28 -12.20
C ASN A 492 23.65 -6.92 -13.29
N ASN A 493 22.40 -6.47 -13.42
CA ASN A 493 21.42 -7.00 -14.35
C ASN A 493 20.57 -5.85 -14.95
N ILE A 494 19.64 -6.21 -15.83
CA ILE A 494 18.69 -5.29 -16.44
C ILE A 494 17.40 -5.29 -15.63
N SER A 495 16.91 -4.11 -15.26
CA SER A 495 15.53 -3.93 -14.82
C SER A 495 15.13 -2.46 -14.84
N TYR A 496 13.97 -2.16 -15.44
CA TYR A 496 13.30 -0.86 -15.39
C TYR A 496 13.03 -0.44 -13.94
N TRP A 497 12.77 -1.41 -13.05
CA TRP A 497 12.42 -1.18 -11.65
C TRP A 497 13.59 -0.73 -10.78
N HIS A 498 14.84 -0.84 -11.28
CA HIS A 498 16.03 -0.37 -10.55
C HIS A 498 15.96 1.11 -10.20
N LEU A 499 15.30 1.91 -11.04
CA LEU A 499 15.04 3.32 -10.74
C LEU A 499 14.28 3.47 -9.42
N ASN A 500 13.19 2.74 -9.20
CA ASN A 500 12.43 2.87 -7.96
C ASN A 500 13.15 2.25 -6.78
N ASN A 501 13.86 1.14 -6.99
CA ASN A 501 14.68 0.50 -5.94
C ASN A 501 15.72 1.46 -5.37
N VAL A 502 16.50 2.11 -6.25
CA VAL A 502 17.61 2.99 -5.83
C VAL A 502 17.12 4.42 -5.56
N GLY A 503 16.25 4.94 -6.42
CA GLY A 503 15.75 6.31 -6.36
C GLY A 503 14.90 6.62 -5.14
N SER A 504 14.22 5.63 -4.57
CA SER A 504 13.31 5.81 -3.42
C SER A 504 14.00 5.57 -2.07
N LEU A 505 15.30 5.25 -2.05
CA LEU A 505 16.03 5.03 -0.80
C LEU A 505 16.10 6.32 0.01
N PRO A 506 15.89 6.27 1.34
CA PRO A 506 16.12 7.43 2.19
C PRO A 506 17.60 7.81 2.14
N CYS A 507 17.91 9.06 1.82
CA CYS A 507 19.28 9.55 1.81
C CYS A 507 19.73 9.91 3.24
N LEU A 508 20.88 9.38 3.67
CA LEU A 508 21.49 9.75 4.94
C LEU A 508 22.80 10.53 4.72
N PRO A 509 23.18 11.44 5.64
CA PRO A 509 24.42 12.19 5.52
C PRO A 509 25.66 11.29 5.67
N LYS A 510 26.64 11.43 4.77
CA LYS A 510 27.90 10.68 4.82
C LYS A 510 28.63 10.92 6.14
N ASN A 511 28.68 12.16 6.62
CA ASN A 511 29.34 12.52 7.87
C ASN A 511 28.71 11.86 9.12
N ILE A 512 27.44 11.46 9.05
CA ILE A 512 26.76 10.68 10.09
C ILE A 512 27.10 9.20 9.91
N ILE A 513 26.95 8.67 8.70
CA ILE A 513 27.28 7.27 8.36
C ILE A 513 28.70 6.92 8.83
N ASP A 514 29.68 7.76 8.51
CA ASP A 514 31.10 7.55 8.85
C ASP A 514 31.37 7.49 10.36
N LYS A 515 30.45 8.03 11.18
CA LYS A 515 30.58 8.08 12.65
C LYS A 515 29.77 7.01 13.37
N ILE A 516 29.00 6.19 12.66
CA ILE A 516 28.25 5.08 13.25
C ILE A 516 29.23 3.94 13.57
N LYS A 517 29.28 3.56 14.84
CA LYS A 517 30.14 2.49 15.35
C LYS A 517 29.44 1.14 15.30
N ASP A 518 28.15 1.15 15.62
CA ASP A 518 27.27 -0.02 15.62
C ASP A 518 25.90 0.41 15.11
N TRP A 519 25.61 0.09 13.85
CA TRP A 519 24.39 0.53 13.19
C TRP A 519 23.15 -0.23 13.63
N GLN A 520 23.32 -1.46 14.11
CA GLN A 520 22.22 -2.30 14.57
C GLN A 520 21.68 -1.76 15.90
N ASN A 521 22.59 -1.30 16.76
CA ASN A 521 22.27 -0.74 18.08
C ASN A 521 22.35 0.78 18.12
N TRP A 522 22.46 1.47 16.98
CA TRP A 522 22.46 2.92 16.96
C TRP A 522 21.11 3.45 17.42
N ASN A 523 21.12 4.27 18.47
CA ASN A 523 19.96 5.01 18.92
C ASN A 523 20.22 6.51 18.71
N PRO A 524 19.60 7.17 17.72
CA PRO A 524 19.83 8.59 17.47
C PRO A 524 19.28 9.50 18.58
N LEU A 525 18.57 8.95 19.57
CA LEU A 525 18.11 9.69 20.74
C LEU A 525 19.05 9.55 21.96
N ASP A 526 20.10 8.74 21.85
CA ASP A 526 21.09 8.56 22.91
C ASP A 526 22.15 9.67 22.87
N LYS A 527 22.13 10.56 23.88
CA LYS A 527 23.06 11.68 24.00
C LYS A 527 24.49 11.27 24.33
N THR A 528 24.72 10.03 24.79
CA THR A 528 26.07 9.54 25.12
C THR A 528 26.91 9.26 23.86
N GLY A 529 26.27 9.06 22.71
CA GLY A 529 26.95 8.75 21.46
C GLY A 529 27.64 7.38 21.44
N LYS A 530 27.15 6.43 22.25
CA LYS A 530 27.76 5.11 22.42
C LYS A 530 27.91 4.36 21.09
N SER A 531 26.82 4.27 20.32
CA SER A 531 26.75 3.49 19.08
C SER A 531 26.85 4.35 17.80
N GLY A 532 26.74 5.67 17.92
CA GLY A 532 26.78 6.62 16.80
C GLY A 532 26.37 8.03 17.22
N PRO A 533 26.27 8.99 16.29
CA PRO A 533 25.93 10.38 16.58
C PRO A 533 24.53 10.56 17.21
N TYR A 534 24.38 11.61 18.03
CA TYR A 534 23.07 12.05 18.53
C TYR A 534 22.34 12.91 17.49
N GLY A 535 21.03 12.76 17.42
CA GLY A 535 20.15 13.51 16.54
C GLY A 535 19.86 12.81 15.21
N LEU A 536 18.75 13.22 14.58
CA LEU A 536 18.36 12.80 13.24
C LEU A 536 18.61 13.96 12.27
N ILE A 537 19.68 13.84 11.49
CA ILE A 537 20.01 14.78 10.42
C ILE A 537 19.41 14.27 9.13
N GLY A 538 18.55 15.07 8.49
CA GLY A 538 17.73 14.64 7.36
C GLY A 538 17.38 15.78 6.41
N SER A 539 16.93 15.41 5.21
CA SER A 539 16.59 16.33 4.11
C SER A 539 15.11 16.64 4.00
N GLY A 540 14.29 15.94 4.79
CA GLY A 540 12.84 16.00 4.76
C GLY A 540 12.24 17.29 5.31
N PRO A 541 10.92 17.45 5.13
CA PRO A 541 10.22 18.70 5.44
C PRO A 541 10.16 19.03 6.93
N PHE A 542 10.32 18.04 7.80
CA PHE A 542 10.28 18.23 9.24
C PHE A 542 11.53 17.65 9.91
N MET A 543 11.82 18.21 11.08
CA MET A 543 12.94 17.82 11.94
C MET A 543 12.36 17.37 13.27
N LEU A 544 12.91 16.30 13.85
CA LEU A 544 12.51 15.88 15.19
C LEU A 544 12.84 16.98 16.21
N GLU A 545 11.84 17.46 16.95
CA GLU A 545 12.03 18.39 18.08
C GLU A 545 12.12 17.61 19.39
N THR A 546 11.13 16.76 19.67
CA THR A 546 11.07 16.00 20.91
C THR A 546 10.24 14.73 20.70
N TYR A 547 10.66 13.65 21.32
CA TYR A 547 9.87 12.43 21.43
C TYR A 547 9.52 12.18 22.89
N LYS A 548 8.22 12.08 23.18
CA LYS A 548 7.70 11.71 24.49
C LYS A 548 7.01 10.35 24.37
N PRO A 549 7.66 9.26 24.81
CA PRO A 549 7.14 7.90 24.70
C PRO A 549 5.71 7.78 25.22
N GLY A 550 4.86 7.06 24.48
CA GLY A 550 3.43 6.89 24.78
C GLY A 550 2.54 8.13 24.61
N GLU A 551 3.09 9.32 24.32
CA GLU A 551 2.32 10.56 24.20
C GLU A 551 2.36 11.18 22.80
N TYR A 552 3.54 11.58 22.32
CA TYR A 552 3.66 12.23 21.01
C TYR A 552 5.09 12.25 20.45
N VAL A 553 5.18 12.43 19.13
CA VAL A 553 6.39 12.87 18.43
C VAL A 553 6.16 14.30 17.95
N MET A 554 6.93 15.25 18.48
CA MET A 554 6.87 16.66 18.08
C MET A 554 7.95 16.96 17.04
N MET A 555 7.57 17.64 15.97
CA MET A 555 8.45 18.00 14.88
C MET A 555 8.34 19.49 14.54
N ASN A 556 9.49 20.10 14.24
CA ASN A 556 9.59 21.46 13.74
C ASN A 556 9.77 21.45 12.22
N LYS A 557 9.27 22.48 11.53
CA LYS A 557 9.57 22.66 10.10
C LYS A 557 11.08 22.70 9.85
N ASN A 558 11.54 22.04 8.80
CA ASN A 558 12.91 22.16 8.34
C ASN A 558 13.07 23.46 7.54
N VAL A 559 13.76 24.44 8.13
CA VAL A 559 14.00 25.77 7.50
C VAL A 559 14.89 25.69 6.25
N HIS A 560 15.54 24.55 6.04
CA HIS A 560 16.37 24.26 4.87
C HIS A 560 15.67 23.35 3.85
N TYR A 561 14.40 22.96 4.08
CA TYR A 561 13.73 21.99 3.22
C TYR A 561 13.66 22.44 1.77
N ARG A 562 14.36 21.73 0.87
CA ARG A 562 14.46 22.02 -0.58
C ARG A 562 14.90 23.47 -0.90
N MET A 563 15.24 24.28 0.12
CA MET A 563 15.50 25.73 0.20
C MET A 563 14.33 26.71 -0.11
N LEU A 564 13.11 26.36 0.31
CA LEU A 564 11.93 27.22 0.55
C LEU A 564 11.83 28.64 -0.08
N SER A 565 11.35 28.75 -1.34
CA SER A 565 10.29 29.71 -1.77
C SER A 565 9.74 29.46 -3.19
N ASN A 566 8.52 29.94 -3.50
CA ASN A 566 8.38 30.89 -4.62
C ASN A 566 7.59 32.14 -4.17
N PRO A 567 8.24 33.31 -4.13
CA PRO A 567 7.65 34.60 -3.79
C PRO A 567 6.62 35.03 -4.86
N LYS A 568 5.49 35.62 -4.48
CA LYS A 568 4.80 36.54 -5.42
C LYS A 568 5.20 38.00 -5.26
N ARG A 569 6.02 38.31 -4.26
CA ARG A 569 6.20 39.62 -3.61
C ARG A 569 7.19 39.32 -2.49
N ASN A 570 8.42 39.82 -2.44
CA ASN A 570 8.77 41.16 -1.97
C ASN A 570 10.30 41.11 -1.73
N THR A 571 11.16 42.00 -2.19
CA THR A 571 11.05 43.21 -3.02
C THR A 571 12.48 43.54 -3.45
N LYS A 572 12.74 43.61 -4.76
CA LYS A 572 13.74 44.51 -5.33
C LYS A 572 12.99 45.57 -6.11
#